data_AF-A0A0C3M7Z5-F1
#
_entry.id   AF-A0A0C3M7Z5-F1
#
_cell.length_a   1.000
_cell.length_b   1.000
_cell.length_c   1.000
_cell.angle_alpha   90.00
_cell.angle_beta   90.00
_cell.angle_gamma   90.00
#
_symmetry.space_group_name_H-M   'P 1'
#
loop_
_entity.id
_entity.type
_entity.pdbx_description
1 polymer ?
#
loop_
_entity_poly.entity_id
_entity_poly.type
_entity_poly.pdbx_seq_one_letter_code
_entity_poly.pdbx_strand_id
1 'polypeptide(L)'
;MSNVHLKYIAIRLKHLLTNPEAEWDTIRTDETGRIELFRNYIVLPTLLFSILVFLLRLASNDAMVALGWGIINFIACTAGCYVCFRLTREYLSNKTINPGKTALQLSVYSSAVFILFHSLAVGFTQNFIGDVMAILSLLSLRILYIGLNTISGLNTRYKKSAVIIIGLLIICTPIIITRLLTIIFRIPAINA
;
A
#
# COMPACT_ATOMS: atom_id res chain seq x y z
N MET A 1 25.47 -1.58 -3.09
CA MET A 1 24.51 -1.04 -4.07
C MET A 1 23.06 -0.89 -3.54
N SER A 2 22.77 -0.93 -2.22
CA SER A 2 21.38 -0.81 -1.72
C SER A 2 20.96 0.60 -1.26
N ASN A 3 21.88 1.42 -0.73
CA ASN A 3 21.55 2.75 -0.18
C ASN A 3 21.01 3.75 -1.22
N VAL A 4 21.48 3.66 -2.47
CA VAL A 4 21.05 4.56 -3.56
C VAL A 4 19.62 4.24 -3.99
N HIS A 5 19.24 2.96 -4.04
CA HIS A 5 17.88 2.54 -4.40
C HIS A 5 16.84 2.91 -3.34
N LEU A 6 17.16 2.71 -2.05
CA LEU A 6 16.26 3.10 -0.94
C LEU A 6 16.02 4.61 -0.91
N LYS A 7 17.08 5.41 -1.08
CA LYS A 7 16.97 6.86 -1.15
C LYS A 7 16.09 7.30 -2.32
N TYR A 8 16.23 6.66 -3.48
CA TYR A 8 15.39 6.91 -4.65
C TYR A 8 13.91 6.58 -4.41
N ILE A 9 13.62 5.42 -3.80
CA ILE A 9 12.25 5.03 -3.43
C ILE A 9 11.64 6.04 -2.45
N ALA A 10 12.41 6.46 -1.45
CA ALA A 10 11.95 7.43 -0.45
C ALA A 10 11.69 8.82 -1.06
N ILE A 11 12.55 9.29 -1.97
CA ILE A 11 12.36 10.55 -2.70
C ILE A 11 11.09 10.48 -3.55
N ARG A 12 10.88 9.37 -4.28
CA ARG A 12 9.67 9.18 -5.08
C ARG A 12 8.40 9.13 -4.22
N LEU A 13 8.43 8.44 -3.08
CA LEU A 13 7.31 8.43 -2.15
C LEU A 13 7.02 9.83 -1.58
N LYS A 14 8.06 10.60 -1.26
CA LYS A 14 7.93 12.00 -0.86
C LYS A 14 7.30 12.83 -1.97
N HIS A 15 7.75 12.68 -3.22
CA HIS A 15 7.18 13.40 -4.36
C HIS A 15 5.73 13.02 -4.63
N LEU A 16 5.35 11.75 -4.47
CA LEU A 16 3.94 11.35 -4.52
C LEU A 16 3.11 12.09 -3.48
N LEU A 17 3.63 12.32 -2.28
CA LEU A 17 2.91 13.06 -1.23
C LEU A 17 2.87 14.57 -1.48
N THR A 18 3.96 15.18 -1.95
CA THR A 18 4.06 16.63 -2.11
C THR A 18 3.55 17.12 -3.46
N ASN A 19 3.96 16.49 -4.56
CA ASN A 19 3.66 16.88 -5.95
C ASN A 19 3.19 15.65 -6.77
N PRO A 20 2.02 15.07 -6.44
CA PRO A 20 1.54 13.85 -7.08
C PRO A 20 1.35 13.97 -8.60
N GLU A 21 0.93 15.12 -9.11
CA GLU A 21 0.66 15.29 -10.55
C GLU A 21 1.93 15.12 -11.39
N ALA A 22 3.00 15.84 -11.03
CA ALA A 22 4.30 15.76 -11.69
C ALA A 22 4.93 14.35 -11.61
N GLU A 23 4.78 13.69 -10.47
CA GLU A 23 5.32 12.33 -10.30
C GLU A 23 4.51 11.31 -11.11
N TRP A 24 3.18 11.44 -11.20
CA TRP A 24 2.35 10.57 -12.04
C TRP A 24 2.63 10.74 -13.54
N ASP A 25 2.96 11.95 -13.99
CA ASP A 25 3.42 12.18 -15.36
C ASP A 25 4.76 11.50 -15.65
N THR A 26 5.66 11.48 -14.67
CA THR A 26 6.95 10.76 -14.75
C THR A 26 6.72 9.24 -14.75
N ILE A 27 5.79 8.75 -13.91
CA ILE A 27 5.44 7.32 -13.84
C ILE A 27 4.80 6.83 -15.15
N ARG A 28 4.07 7.70 -15.87
CA ARG A 28 3.44 7.34 -17.14
C ARG A 28 4.46 6.86 -18.17
N THR A 29 5.61 7.53 -18.23
CA THR A 29 6.69 7.23 -19.18
C THR A 29 7.66 6.17 -18.67
N ASP A 30 7.62 5.83 -17.38
CA ASP A 30 8.46 4.78 -16.80
C ASP A 30 8.12 3.39 -17.39
N GLU A 31 9.13 2.69 -17.90
CA GLU A 31 9.04 1.31 -18.44
C GLU A 31 9.57 0.25 -17.46
N THR A 32 9.56 0.58 -16.17
CA THR A 32 10.04 -0.35 -15.14
C THR A 32 9.27 -1.66 -15.15
N GLY A 33 9.98 -2.79 -15.11
CA GLY A 33 9.39 -4.12 -15.18
C GLY A 33 8.52 -4.46 -13.95
N ARG A 34 7.54 -5.35 -14.14
CA ARG A 34 6.59 -5.75 -13.07
C ARG A 34 7.26 -6.23 -11.79
N ILE A 35 8.25 -7.11 -11.95
CA ILE A 35 8.97 -7.73 -10.83
C ILE A 35 9.74 -6.67 -10.05
N GLU A 36 10.35 -5.72 -10.76
CA GLU A 36 11.15 -4.66 -10.17
C GLU A 36 10.29 -3.65 -9.41
N LEU A 37 9.14 -3.26 -9.98
CA LEU A 37 8.15 -2.41 -9.30
C LEU A 37 7.66 -3.06 -8.00
N PHE A 38 7.25 -4.32 -8.05
CA PHE A 38 6.71 -5.01 -6.87
C PHE A 38 7.78 -5.21 -5.79
N ARG A 39 8.98 -5.63 -6.19
CA ARG A 39 10.10 -5.79 -5.24
C ARG A 39 10.48 -4.47 -4.58
N ASN A 40 10.65 -3.42 -5.37
CA ASN A 40 11.23 -2.16 -4.90
C ASN A 40 10.22 -1.30 -4.12
N TYR A 41 8.94 -1.30 -4.50
CA TYR A 41 7.94 -0.42 -3.90
C TYR A 41 6.97 -1.14 -2.94
N ILE A 42 6.89 -2.47 -2.98
CA ILE A 42 6.04 -3.24 -2.06
C ILE A 42 6.89 -4.07 -1.12
N VAL A 43 7.69 -5.02 -1.60
CA VAL A 43 8.39 -5.98 -0.73
C VAL A 43 9.39 -5.28 0.19
N LEU A 44 10.28 -4.44 -0.36
CA LEU A 44 11.29 -3.76 0.44
C LEU A 44 10.68 -2.77 1.46
N PRO A 45 9.75 -1.86 1.09
CA PRO A 45 9.14 -0.95 2.07
C PRO A 45 8.32 -1.70 3.11
N THR A 46 7.55 -2.70 2.71
CA THR A 46 6.75 -3.49 3.65
C THR A 46 7.63 -4.22 4.66
N LEU A 47 8.78 -4.77 4.23
CA LEU A 47 9.74 -5.40 5.15
C LEU A 47 10.24 -4.41 6.20
N LEU A 48 10.67 -3.21 5.77
CA LEU A 48 11.14 -2.17 6.68
C LEU A 48 10.05 -1.72 7.67
N PHE A 49 8.84 -1.47 7.18
CA PHE A 49 7.74 -1.07 8.05
C PHE A 49 7.28 -2.20 8.96
N SER A 50 7.44 -3.46 8.58
CA SER A 50 7.12 -4.60 9.43
C SER A 50 8.14 -4.78 10.56
N ILE A 51 9.42 -4.50 10.30
CA ILE A 51 10.44 -4.39 11.35
C ILE A 51 10.08 -3.25 12.31
N LEU A 52 9.63 -2.11 11.79
CA LEU A 52 9.19 -0.99 12.61
C LEU A 52 7.96 -1.34 13.47
N VAL A 53 6.96 -2.03 12.90
CA VAL A 53 5.79 -2.55 13.63
C VAL A 53 6.22 -3.45 14.77
N PHE A 54 7.15 -4.37 14.51
CA PHE A 54 7.73 -5.24 15.54
C PHE A 54 8.36 -4.42 16.67
N LEU A 55 9.23 -3.46 16.35
CA LEU A 55 9.91 -2.62 17.35
C LEU A 55 8.93 -1.78 18.18
N LEU A 56 7.91 -1.18 17.54
CA LEU A 56 6.89 -0.38 18.21
C LEU A 56 6.01 -1.26 19.12
N ARG A 57 5.65 -2.46 18.68
CA ARG A 57 4.85 -3.40 19.47
C ARG A 57 5.62 -4.06 20.61
N LEU A 58 6.94 -4.20 20.48
CA LEU A 58 7.81 -4.73 21.53
C LEU A 58 7.84 -3.82 22.77
N ALA A 59 7.60 -2.52 22.61
CA ALA A 59 7.51 -1.58 23.73
C ALA A 59 6.26 -1.77 24.59
N SER A 60 5.24 -2.49 24.09
CA SER A 60 3.92 -2.60 24.73
C SER A 60 3.40 -4.03 24.89
N ASN A 61 4.03 -5.02 24.27
CA ASN A 61 3.58 -6.41 24.26
C ASN A 61 4.76 -7.38 24.39
N ASP A 62 4.47 -8.64 24.72
CA ASP A 62 5.45 -9.72 24.70
C ASP A 62 6.12 -9.87 23.33
N ALA A 63 7.39 -10.27 23.34
CA ALA A 63 8.20 -10.41 22.13
C ALA A 63 7.56 -11.32 21.06
N MET A 64 6.86 -12.39 21.48
CA MET A 64 6.16 -13.29 20.56
C MET A 64 4.95 -12.62 19.90
N VAL A 65 4.19 -11.82 20.65
CA VAL A 65 3.04 -11.07 20.13
C VAL A 65 3.51 -9.97 19.17
N ALA A 66 4.56 -9.23 19.56
CA ALA A 66 5.16 -8.21 18.70
C ALA A 66 5.70 -8.80 17.39
N LEU A 67 6.37 -9.96 17.46
CA LEU A 67 6.90 -10.65 16.29
C LEU A 67 5.77 -11.13 15.37
N GLY A 68 4.70 -11.67 15.95
CA GLY A 68 3.51 -12.04 15.20
C GLY A 68 2.88 -10.85 14.45
N TRP A 69 2.75 -9.68 15.09
CA TRP A 69 2.27 -8.47 14.41
C TRP A 69 3.16 -8.02 13.26
N GLY A 70 4.48 -8.08 13.42
CA GLY A 70 5.43 -7.78 12.33
C GLY A 70 5.24 -8.73 11.13
N ILE A 71 5.15 -10.04 11.38
CA ILE A 71 4.94 -11.04 10.32
C ILE A 71 3.58 -10.85 9.63
N ILE A 72 2.51 -10.66 10.41
CA ILE A 72 1.17 -10.42 9.87
C ILE A 72 1.15 -9.17 9.00
N ASN A 73 1.74 -8.06 9.46
CA ASN A 73 1.81 -6.83 8.68
C ASN A 73 2.53 -7.05 7.35
N PHE A 74 3.64 -7.81 7.36
CA PHE A 74 4.38 -8.12 6.14
C PHE A 74 3.54 -8.89 5.13
N ILE A 75 2.92 -9.99 5.57
CA ILE A 75 2.10 -10.85 4.71
C ILE A 75 0.87 -10.09 4.22
N ALA A 76 0.18 -9.38 5.11
CA ALA A 76 -1.06 -8.68 4.78
C ALA A 76 -0.84 -7.56 3.75
N CYS A 77 0.20 -6.74 3.91
CA CYS A 77 0.50 -5.65 2.99
C CYS A 77 1.00 -6.17 1.63
N THR A 78 1.87 -7.18 1.61
CA THR A 78 2.38 -7.75 0.35
C THR A 78 1.31 -8.52 -0.42
N ALA A 79 0.60 -9.44 0.24
CA ALA A 79 -0.48 -10.20 -0.37
C ALA A 79 -1.68 -9.30 -0.72
N GLY A 80 -2.01 -8.34 0.14
CA GLY A 80 -3.08 -7.38 -0.10
C GLY A 80 -2.84 -6.54 -1.35
N CYS A 81 -1.62 -6.01 -1.52
CA CYS A 81 -1.25 -5.29 -2.75
C CYS A 81 -1.26 -6.20 -3.99
N TYR A 82 -0.82 -7.46 -3.87
CA TYR A 82 -0.85 -8.40 -4.98
C TYR A 82 -2.29 -8.71 -5.44
N VAL A 83 -3.18 -8.97 -4.49
CA VAL A 83 -4.61 -9.20 -4.75
C VAL A 83 -5.25 -7.95 -5.36
N CYS A 84 -4.96 -6.77 -4.80
CA CYS A 84 -5.42 -5.49 -5.35
C CYS A 84 -5.00 -5.32 -6.81
N PHE A 85 -3.74 -5.61 -7.14
CA PHE A 85 -3.24 -5.55 -8.52
C PHE A 85 -3.99 -6.51 -9.45
N ARG A 86 -4.19 -7.78 -9.04
CA ARG A 86 -4.88 -8.79 -9.86
C ARG A 86 -6.32 -8.38 -10.16
N LEU A 87 -7.05 -7.93 -9.14
CA LEU A 87 -8.44 -7.47 -9.29
C LEU A 87 -8.55 -6.16 -10.07
N THR A 88 -7.61 -5.23 -9.87
CA THR A 88 -7.54 -3.98 -10.64
C THR A 88 -7.30 -4.27 -12.12
N ARG A 89 -6.39 -5.19 -12.44
CA ARG A 89 -6.11 -5.61 -13.82
C ARG A 89 -7.35 -6.20 -14.49
N GLU A 90 -8.07 -7.05 -13.78
CA GLU A 90 -9.31 -7.65 -14.30
C GLU A 90 -10.39 -6.59 -14.51
N TYR A 91 -10.57 -5.68 -13.56
CA TYR A 91 -11.54 -4.60 -13.68
C TYR A 91 -11.24 -3.64 -14.84
N LEU A 92 -9.97 -3.35 -15.10
CA LEU A 92 -9.52 -2.50 -16.20
C LEU A 92 -9.43 -3.23 -17.54
N SER A 93 -9.53 -4.57 -17.53
CA SER A 93 -9.60 -5.36 -18.76
C SER A 93 -10.73 -4.84 -19.65
N ASN A 94 -10.44 -4.69 -20.94
CA ASN A 94 -11.35 -4.11 -21.94
C ASN A 94 -11.75 -2.64 -21.74
N LYS A 95 -11.18 -1.93 -20.75
CA LYS A 95 -11.47 -0.50 -20.49
C LYS A 95 -10.28 0.42 -20.78
N THR A 96 -9.07 -0.12 -20.87
CA THR A 96 -7.84 0.64 -21.18
C THR A 96 -7.00 -0.11 -22.21
N ILE A 97 -6.09 0.61 -22.88
CA ILE A 97 -5.19 0.05 -23.91
C ILE A 97 -4.18 -0.93 -23.29
N ASN A 98 -3.64 -0.60 -22.11
CA ASN A 98 -2.63 -1.40 -21.41
C ASN A 98 -3.06 -1.71 -19.96
N PRO A 99 -4.09 -2.56 -19.75
CA PRO A 99 -4.69 -2.79 -18.45
C PRO A 99 -3.69 -3.34 -17.43
N GLY A 100 -2.73 -4.16 -17.87
CA GLY A 100 -1.68 -4.70 -17.01
C GLY A 100 -0.71 -3.65 -16.48
N LYS A 101 -0.25 -2.71 -17.32
CA LYS A 101 0.71 -1.65 -16.92
C LYS A 101 0.01 -0.64 -16.02
N THR A 102 -1.16 -0.16 -16.43
CA THR A 102 -1.96 0.81 -15.67
C THR A 102 -2.38 0.24 -14.31
N ALA A 103 -2.90 -0.99 -14.26
CA ALA A 103 -3.27 -1.61 -12.98
C ALA A 103 -2.07 -1.76 -12.05
N LEU A 104 -0.92 -2.16 -12.59
CA LEU A 104 0.29 -2.31 -11.79
C LEU A 104 0.72 -0.99 -11.17
N GLN A 105 0.83 0.07 -11.97
CA GLN A 105 1.26 1.38 -11.49
C GLN A 105 0.27 1.95 -10.48
N LEU A 106 -1.04 1.92 -10.77
CA LEU A 106 -2.07 2.39 -9.85
C LEU A 106 -2.05 1.63 -8.53
N SER A 107 -2.04 0.30 -8.57
CA SER A 107 -2.06 -0.49 -7.33
C SER A 107 -0.77 -0.35 -6.54
N VAL A 108 0.40 -0.39 -7.17
CA VAL A 108 1.69 -0.36 -6.46
C VAL A 108 1.97 0.99 -5.82
N TYR A 109 1.86 2.10 -6.57
CA TYR A 109 2.19 3.41 -6.04
C TYR A 109 1.19 3.91 -5.01
N SER A 110 -0.11 3.66 -5.22
CA SER A 110 -1.13 4.01 -4.22
C SER A 110 -1.04 3.11 -2.99
N SER A 111 -0.75 1.81 -3.14
CA SER A 111 -0.54 0.92 -1.99
C SER A 111 0.72 1.26 -1.21
N ALA A 112 1.80 1.73 -1.86
CA ALA A 112 3.02 2.11 -1.14
C ALA A 112 2.76 3.25 -0.13
N VAL A 113 1.93 4.23 -0.51
CA VAL A 113 1.49 5.31 0.39
C VAL A 113 0.58 4.78 1.50
N PHE A 114 -0.33 3.85 1.17
CA PHE A 114 -1.17 3.20 2.18
C PHE A 114 -0.34 2.42 3.19
N ILE A 115 0.60 1.57 2.73
CA ILE A 115 1.44 0.70 3.56
C ILE A 115 2.27 1.52 4.56
N LEU A 116 2.82 2.67 4.13
CA LEU A 116 3.57 3.58 5.00
C LEU A 116 2.76 3.95 6.25
N PHE A 117 1.57 4.53 6.06
CA PHE A 117 0.76 5.04 7.16
C PHE A 117 0.00 3.92 7.89
N HIS A 118 -0.47 2.90 7.17
CA HIS A 118 -1.17 1.76 7.75
C HIS A 118 -0.25 0.96 8.68
N SER A 119 0.99 0.67 8.26
CA SER A 119 1.94 -0.06 9.11
C SER A 119 2.28 0.75 10.37
N LEU A 120 2.43 2.08 10.27
CA LEU A 120 2.61 2.93 11.44
C LEU A 120 1.39 2.88 12.38
N ALA A 121 0.18 2.92 11.83
CA ALA A 121 -1.05 2.77 12.61
C ALA A 121 -1.14 1.41 13.31
N VAL A 122 -0.67 0.33 12.67
CA VAL A 122 -0.59 -1.00 13.30
C VAL A 122 0.48 -1.02 14.40
N GLY A 123 1.62 -0.35 14.21
CA GLY A 123 2.71 -0.30 15.18
C GLY A 123 2.35 0.49 16.44
N PHE A 124 1.78 1.69 16.29
CA PHE A 124 1.25 2.48 17.40
C PHE A 124 -0.07 1.87 17.88
N THR A 125 -0.01 1.06 18.95
CA THR A 125 -1.18 0.57 19.71
C THR A 125 -2.21 1.68 19.94
N GLN A 126 -3.51 1.34 20.08
CA GLN A 126 -4.71 2.21 20.21
C GLN A 126 -4.50 3.54 20.98
N ASN A 127 -3.75 4.44 20.37
CA ASN A 127 -3.33 5.73 20.88
C ASN A 127 -3.68 6.75 19.81
N PHE A 128 -3.88 8.00 20.21
CA PHE A 128 -4.20 9.10 19.30
C PHE A 128 -3.31 9.14 18.04
N ILE A 129 -2.02 8.85 18.18
CA ILE A 129 -1.07 8.81 17.06
C ILE A 129 -1.41 7.70 16.06
N GLY A 130 -1.76 6.51 16.53
CA GLY A 130 -2.17 5.39 15.68
C GLY A 130 -3.42 5.73 14.87
N ASP A 131 -4.42 6.37 15.50
CA ASP A 131 -5.64 6.81 14.83
C ASP A 131 -5.36 7.90 13.77
N VAL A 132 -4.50 8.85 14.09
CA VAL A 132 -4.05 9.87 13.12
C VAL A 132 -3.34 9.22 11.93
N MET A 133 -2.46 8.24 12.17
CA MET A 133 -1.80 7.50 11.08
C MET A 133 -2.80 6.69 10.25
N ALA A 134 -3.82 6.11 10.87
CA ALA A 134 -4.88 5.40 10.15
C ALA A 134 -5.65 6.36 9.21
N ILE A 135 -5.96 7.58 9.67
CA ILE A 135 -6.59 8.61 8.83
C ILE A 135 -5.65 9.05 7.71
N LEU A 136 -4.35 9.26 7.99
CA LEU A 136 -3.36 9.63 6.98
C LEU A 136 -3.19 8.56 5.89
N SER A 137 -3.45 7.30 6.19
CA SER A 137 -3.44 6.23 5.18
C SER A 137 -4.44 6.45 4.04
N LEU A 138 -5.51 7.24 4.27
CA LEU A 138 -6.50 7.61 3.26
C LEU A 138 -5.94 8.58 2.21
N LEU A 139 -4.77 9.20 2.43
CA LEU A 139 -4.07 9.97 1.40
C LEU A 139 -3.77 9.12 0.15
N SER A 140 -3.64 7.80 0.31
CA SER A 140 -3.52 6.84 -0.80
C SER A 140 -4.67 6.97 -1.83
N LEU A 141 -5.88 7.33 -1.39
CA LEU A 141 -7.03 7.56 -2.27
C LEU A 141 -6.86 8.81 -3.13
N ARG A 142 -6.29 9.88 -2.56
CA ARG A 142 -5.95 11.09 -3.32
C ARG A 142 -4.90 10.77 -4.39
N ILE A 143 -3.88 9.99 -4.03
CA ILE A 143 -2.84 9.56 -4.97
C ILE A 143 -3.43 8.70 -6.09
N LEU A 144 -4.34 7.78 -5.75
CA LEU A 144 -5.06 6.97 -6.72
C LEU A 144 -5.92 7.82 -7.67
N TYR A 145 -6.65 8.80 -7.14
CA TYR A 145 -7.50 9.70 -7.94
C TYR A 145 -6.68 10.46 -8.99
N ILE A 146 -5.55 11.04 -8.57
CA ILE A 146 -4.65 11.78 -9.46
C ILE A 146 -4.05 10.82 -10.50
N GLY A 147 -3.55 9.65 -10.08
CA GLY A 147 -3.02 8.65 -11.00
C GLY A 147 -4.04 8.19 -12.04
N LEU A 148 -5.28 7.91 -11.63
CA LEU A 148 -6.36 7.56 -12.56
C LEU A 148 -6.62 8.68 -13.58
N ASN A 149 -6.51 9.94 -13.19
CA ASN A 149 -6.68 11.05 -14.12
C ASN A 149 -5.54 11.18 -15.13
N THR A 150 -4.30 10.88 -14.72
CA THR A 150 -3.11 11.05 -15.55
C THR A 150 -2.82 9.85 -16.46
N ILE A 151 -2.94 8.61 -15.96
CA ILE A 151 -2.42 7.41 -16.67
C ILE A 151 -3.47 6.43 -17.20
N SER A 152 -4.75 6.55 -16.79
CA SER A 152 -5.73 5.50 -17.13
C SER A 152 -6.39 5.65 -18.49
N GLY A 153 -6.46 6.87 -19.05
CA GLY A 153 -7.19 7.15 -20.30
C GLY A 153 -8.68 6.80 -20.25
N LEU A 154 -9.24 6.51 -19.07
CA LEU A 154 -10.62 6.05 -18.90
C LEU A 154 -11.64 7.16 -19.18
N ASN A 155 -12.83 6.79 -19.66
CA ASN A 155 -13.97 7.70 -19.74
C ASN A 155 -14.42 8.15 -18.32
N THR A 156 -14.93 9.38 -18.19
CA THR A 156 -15.25 10.06 -16.91
C THR A 156 -16.17 9.23 -16.01
N ARG A 157 -17.11 8.47 -16.58
CA ARG A 157 -17.99 7.55 -15.83
C ARG A 157 -17.24 6.38 -15.20
N TYR A 158 -16.30 5.78 -15.95
CA TYR A 158 -15.50 4.65 -15.45
C TYR A 158 -14.44 5.08 -14.45
N LYS A 159 -13.93 6.32 -14.54
CA LYS A 159 -12.99 6.90 -13.56
C LYS A 159 -13.58 6.91 -12.15
N LYS A 160 -14.80 7.44 -11.98
CA LYS A 160 -15.47 7.49 -10.65
C LYS A 160 -15.60 6.10 -10.05
N SER A 161 -16.08 5.14 -10.84
CA SER A 161 -16.23 3.75 -10.40
C SER A 161 -14.88 3.08 -10.11
N ALA A 162 -13.85 3.38 -10.91
CA ALA A 162 -12.49 2.85 -10.71
C ALA A 162 -11.86 3.35 -9.40
N VAL A 163 -12.02 4.63 -9.06
CA VAL A 163 -11.52 5.19 -7.78
C VAL A 163 -12.14 4.45 -6.61
N ILE A 164 -13.45 4.23 -6.65
CA ILE A 164 -14.18 3.53 -5.57
C ILE A 164 -13.70 2.09 -5.46
N ILE A 165 -13.70 1.34 -6.57
CA ILE A 165 -13.36 -0.09 -6.56
C ILE A 165 -11.89 -0.29 -6.18
N ILE A 166 -10.96 0.39 -6.85
CA ILE A 166 -9.52 0.23 -6.60
C ILE A 166 -9.16 0.78 -5.22
N GLY A 167 -9.74 1.92 -4.82
CA GLY A 167 -9.51 2.49 -3.50
C GLY A 167 -9.98 1.58 -2.37
N LEU A 168 -11.16 0.98 -2.53
CA LEU A 168 -11.67 0.00 -1.57
C LEU A 168 -10.78 -1.25 -1.54
N LEU A 169 -10.27 -1.71 -2.68
CA LEU A 169 -9.33 -2.83 -2.72
C LEU A 169 -8.02 -2.52 -1.98
N ILE A 170 -7.43 -1.33 -2.18
CA ILE A 170 -6.19 -0.92 -1.52
C ILE A 170 -6.33 -0.95 0.01
N ILE A 171 -7.49 -0.52 0.52
CA ILE A 171 -7.75 -0.42 1.96
C ILE A 171 -8.20 -1.77 2.52
N CYS A 172 -9.17 -2.42 1.89
CA CYS A 172 -9.82 -3.60 2.44
C CYS A 172 -8.96 -4.86 2.32
N THR A 173 -8.17 -5.04 1.25
CA THR A 173 -7.43 -6.29 1.10
C THR A 173 -6.40 -6.51 2.21
N PRO A 174 -5.55 -5.52 2.60
CA PRO A 174 -4.61 -5.73 3.71
C PRO A 174 -5.35 -5.89 5.04
N ILE A 175 -6.42 -5.13 5.28
CA ILE A 175 -7.21 -5.22 6.53
C ILE A 175 -7.85 -6.61 6.69
N ILE A 176 -8.48 -7.13 5.64
CA ILE A 176 -9.12 -8.46 5.66
C ILE A 176 -8.07 -9.53 5.92
N ILE A 177 -6.93 -9.49 5.23
CA ILE A 177 -5.86 -10.47 5.42
C ILE A 177 -5.29 -10.38 6.84
N THR A 178 -5.02 -9.18 7.35
CA THR A 178 -4.59 -8.97 8.74
C THR A 178 -5.56 -9.60 9.72
N ARG A 179 -6.87 -9.33 9.58
CA ARG A 179 -7.90 -9.90 10.46
C ARG A 179 -7.95 -11.42 10.40
N LEU A 180 -7.92 -12.00 9.20
CA LEU A 180 -7.88 -13.45 9.02
C LEU A 180 -6.66 -14.08 9.70
N LEU A 181 -5.47 -13.50 9.51
CA LEU A 181 -4.24 -14.02 10.11
C LEU A 181 -4.25 -13.87 11.64
N THR A 182 -4.77 -12.76 12.18
CA THR A 182 -4.88 -12.59 13.65
C THR A 182 -5.79 -13.65 14.27
N ILE A 183 -6.87 -14.04 13.60
CA ILE A 183 -7.79 -15.11 14.07
C ILE A 183 -7.09 -16.47 14.01
N ILE A 184 -6.44 -16.79 12.88
CA ILE A 184 -5.76 -18.09 12.67
C ILE A 184 -4.64 -18.28 13.68
N PHE A 185 -3.81 -17.25 13.89
CA PHE A 185 -2.68 -17.31 14.82
C PHE A 185 -3.05 -17.00 16.27
N ARG A 186 -4.34 -16.74 16.56
CA ARG A 186 -4.86 -16.39 17.89
C ARG A 186 -4.07 -15.27 18.58
N ILE A 187 -3.60 -14.30 17.81
CA ILE A 187 -2.94 -13.13 18.36
C ILE A 187 -4.02 -12.20 18.90
N PRO A 188 -3.95 -11.76 20.18
CA PRO A 188 -4.94 -10.86 20.73
C PRO A 188 -4.99 -9.58 19.90
N ALA A 189 -6.09 -9.40 19.17
CA ALA A 189 -6.39 -8.18 18.44
C ALA A 189 -6.91 -7.07 19.36
N ILE A 190 -7.22 -7.43 20.62
CA ILE A 190 -7.76 -6.61 21.69
C ILE A 190 -7.02 -7.10 22.94
N ASN A 191 -6.08 -6.29 23.45
CA ASN A 191 -5.71 -6.42 24.86
C ASN A 191 -6.86 -5.75 25.61
N ALA A 192 -7.62 -6.56 26.36
CA ALA A 192 -8.61 -6.05 27.30
C ALA A 192 -7.94 -5.23 28.40
#